data_AF-A0A3N5Q6R4-F1
#
_entry.id   AF-A0A3N5Q6R4-F1
#
_cell.length_a   1.000
_cell.length_b   1.000
_cell.length_c   1.000
_cell.angle_alpha   90.00
_cell.angle_beta   90.00
_cell.angle_gamma   90.00
#
_symmetry.space_group_name_H-M   'P 1'
#
loop_
_entity.id
_entity.type
_entity.pdbx_description
1 polymer ?
#
loop_
_entity_poly.entity_id
_entity_poly.type
_entity_poly.pdbx_seq_one_letter_code
_entity_poly.pdbx_strand_id
1 'polypeptide(L)'
;MQGRYQTADQALVREMNLSIILRYLHAGGPMSRASLASLAGLNKTTVSSLADELLRRGLLHQVGLDNTRTGRPATLLELNPDAGLIAGVALGVDFISVILADFVGQIRWRR
;
A
#
# COMPACT_ATOMS: atom_id res chain seq x y z
N MET A 1 -39.80 1.16 17.44
CA MET A 1 -38.47 1.34 18.07
C MET A 1 -37.62 0.11 17.80
N GLN A 2 -36.73 0.15 16.81
CA GLN A 2 -35.67 -0.86 16.62
C GLN A 2 -34.40 -0.11 16.23
N GLY A 3 -33.37 -0.22 17.09
CA GLY A 3 -32.11 0.50 16.96
C GLY A 3 -31.30 -0.03 15.78
N ARG A 4 -31.04 0.83 14.79
CA ARG A 4 -29.91 0.66 13.87
C ARG A 4 -28.65 0.90 14.69
N TYR A 5 -28.07 -0.16 15.23
CA TYR A 5 -26.66 -0.12 15.58
C TYR A 5 -25.91 0.24 14.30
N GLN A 6 -25.38 1.46 14.27
CA GLN A 6 -24.44 1.90 13.23
C GLN A 6 -23.28 0.92 13.26
N THR A 7 -23.28 0.02 12.27
CA THR A 7 -22.12 -0.73 11.82
C THR A 7 -20.98 0.28 11.75
N ALA A 8 -19.89 0.09 12.50
CA ALA A 8 -18.73 0.98 12.41
C ALA A 8 -18.44 1.29 10.93
N ASP A 9 -18.26 2.57 10.61
CA ASP A 9 -18.27 3.13 9.26
C ASP A 9 -17.51 2.24 8.26
N GLN A 10 -18.26 1.56 7.36
CA GLN A 10 -17.67 0.62 6.41
C GLN A 10 -16.64 1.31 5.50
N ALA A 11 -16.79 2.61 5.25
CA ALA A 11 -15.82 3.39 4.50
C ALA A 11 -14.50 3.51 5.28
N LEU A 12 -14.57 3.82 6.58
CA LEU A 12 -13.41 3.85 7.47
C LEU A 12 -12.72 2.49 7.54
N VAL A 13 -13.47 1.39 7.72
CA VAL A 13 -12.90 0.03 7.73
C VAL A 13 -12.20 -0.27 6.40
N ARG A 14 -12.79 0.14 5.28
CA ARG A 14 -12.18 -0.03 3.96
C ARG A 14 -10.89 0.77 3.84
N GLU A 15 -10.87 2.03 4.27
CA GLU A 15 -9.69 2.89 4.27
C GLU A 15 -8.56 2.32 5.14
N MET A 16 -8.90 1.82 6.34
CA MET A 16 -7.96 1.13 7.22
C MET A 16 -7.35 -0.09 6.52
N ASN A 17 -8.17 -0.90 5.84
CA ASN A 17 -7.68 -2.07 5.12
C ASN A 17 -6.78 -1.70 3.92
N LEU A 18 -7.11 -0.64 3.16
CA LEU A 18 -6.23 -0.11 2.11
C LEU A 18 -4.87 0.27 2.69
N SER A 19 -4.88 0.99 3.81
CA SER A 19 -3.67 1.42 4.52
C SER A 19 -2.84 0.23 5.04
N ILE A 20 -3.48 -0.85 5.51
CA ILE A 20 -2.81 -2.10 5.92
C ILE A 20 -2.09 -2.75 4.72
N ILE A 21 -2.76 -2.86 3.56
CA ILE A 21 -2.15 -3.45 2.37
C ILE A 21 -0.92 -2.65 1.92
N LEU A 22 -1.03 -1.32 1.88
CA LEU A 22 0.09 -0.43 1.54
C LEU A 22 1.26 -0.60 2.51
N ARG A 23 0.99 -0.70 3.83
CA ARG A 23 2.03 -0.92 4.85
C ARG A 23 2.78 -2.24 4.66
N TYR A 24 2.07 -3.34 4.36
CA TYR A 24 2.73 -4.62 4.12
C TYR A 24 3.67 -4.58 2.92
N LEU A 25 3.23 -3.97 1.82
CA LEU A 25 4.06 -3.83 0.63
C LEU A 25 5.24 -2.87 0.84
N HIS A 26 5.03 -1.79 1.61
CA HIS A 26 6.10 -0.87 1.97
C HIS A 26 7.20 -1.54 2.79
N ALA A 27 6.83 -2.33 3.81
CA ALA A 27 7.78 -2.93 4.74
C ALA A 27 8.40 -4.24 4.24
N GLY A 28 7.66 -5.03 3.46
CA GLY A 28 8.06 -6.37 3.05
C GLY A 28 8.34 -6.55 1.56
N GLY A 29 8.21 -5.49 0.76
CA GLY A 29 8.48 -5.53 -0.68
C GLY A 29 7.39 -6.25 -1.49
N PRO A 30 7.72 -6.77 -2.69
CA PRO A 30 6.73 -7.35 -3.60
C PRO A 30 6.02 -8.57 -3.03
N MET A 31 4.68 -8.60 -3.10
CA MET A 31 3.87 -9.71 -2.57
C MET A 31 2.71 -10.09 -3.49
N SER A 32 2.33 -11.37 -3.44
CA SER A 32 1.10 -11.83 -4.08
C SER A 32 -0.14 -11.42 -3.26
N ARG A 33 -1.30 -11.35 -3.91
CA ARG A 33 -2.60 -11.17 -3.22
C ARG A 33 -2.84 -12.24 -2.15
N ALA A 34 -2.37 -13.47 -2.36
CA ALA A 34 -2.51 -14.56 -1.40
C ALA A 34 -1.65 -14.34 -0.15
N SER A 35 -0.41 -13.87 -0.33
CA SER A 35 0.47 -13.51 0.78
C SER A 35 -0.12 -12.33 1.57
N LEU A 36 -0.62 -11.30 0.88
CA LEU A 36 -1.30 -10.17 1.52
C LEU A 36 -2.53 -10.58 2.33
N ALA A 37 -3.37 -11.48 1.81
CA ALA A 37 -4.50 -12.03 2.55
C ALA A 37 -4.07 -12.75 3.83
N SER A 38 -3.02 -13.57 3.74
CA SER A 38 -2.49 -14.30 4.88
C SER A 38 -1.90 -13.36 5.95
N LEU A 39 -1.10 -12.38 5.54
CA LEU A 39 -0.43 -11.46 6.46
C LEU A 39 -1.40 -10.45 7.07
N ALA A 40 -2.33 -9.90 6.28
CA ALA A 40 -3.30 -8.94 6.76
C ALA A 40 -4.46 -9.56 7.56
N GLY A 41 -4.56 -10.90 7.62
CA GLY A 41 -5.69 -11.59 8.25
C GLY A 41 -7.03 -11.30 7.56
N LEU A 42 -6.99 -10.92 6.28
CA LEU A 42 -8.16 -10.55 5.48
C LEU A 42 -8.53 -11.70 4.53
N ASN A 43 -9.82 -11.85 4.24
CA ASN A 43 -10.24 -12.84 3.26
C ASN A 43 -9.75 -12.47 1.85
N LYS A 44 -9.62 -13.50 0.99
CA LYS A 44 -9.08 -13.36 -0.37
C LYS A 44 -9.89 -12.40 -1.25
N THR A 45 -11.21 -12.39 -1.11
CA THR A 45 -12.11 -11.52 -1.89
C THR A 45 -11.90 -10.05 -1.54
N THR A 46 -11.80 -9.74 -0.23
CA THR A 46 -11.50 -8.40 0.27
C THR A 46 -10.17 -7.92 -0.28
N VAL A 47 -9.09 -8.69 -0.11
CA VAL A 47 -7.75 -8.30 -0.62
C VAL A 47 -7.75 -8.12 -2.12
N SER A 48 -8.43 -8.97 -2.89
CA SER A 48 -8.52 -8.81 -4.34
C SER A 48 -9.17 -7.47 -4.71
N SER A 49 -10.31 -7.14 -4.09
CA SER A 49 -11.00 -5.87 -4.34
C SER A 49 -10.17 -4.64 -3.97
N LEU A 50 -9.40 -4.71 -2.89
CA LEU A 50 -8.55 -3.62 -2.40
C LEU A 50 -7.31 -3.45 -3.30
N ALA A 51 -6.67 -4.56 -3.67
CA ALA A 51 -5.53 -4.54 -4.57
C ALA A 51 -5.91 -3.98 -5.95
N ASP A 52 -7.06 -4.39 -6.50
CA ASP A 52 -7.55 -3.87 -7.77
C ASP A 52 -7.86 -2.37 -7.69
N GLU A 53 -8.36 -1.90 -6.54
CA GLU A 53 -8.59 -0.49 -6.31
C GLU A 53 -7.27 0.31 -6.26
N LEU A 54 -6.27 -0.18 -5.53
CA LEU A 54 -4.97 0.48 -5.46
C LEU A 54 -4.23 0.47 -6.81
N LEU A 55 -4.36 -0.62 -7.59
CA LEU A 55 -3.88 -0.70 -8.97
C LEU A 55 -4.56 0.35 -9.87
N ARG A 56 -5.90 0.48 -9.79
CA ARG A 56 -6.63 1.51 -10.55
C ARG A 56 -6.23 2.93 -10.15
N ARG A 57 -5.90 3.16 -8.87
CA ARG A 57 -5.38 4.44 -8.37
C ARG A 57 -3.92 4.70 -8.75
N GLY A 58 -3.22 3.73 -9.36
CA GLY A 58 -1.81 3.85 -9.70
C GLY A 58 -0.86 3.79 -8.49
N LEU A 59 -1.36 3.40 -7.31
CA LEU A 59 -0.54 3.28 -6.08
C LEU A 59 0.25 1.97 -6.04
N LEU A 60 -0.21 0.95 -6.77
CA LEU A 60 0.47 -0.32 -6.97
C LEU A 60 0.75 -0.56 -8.45
N HIS A 61 1.73 -1.43 -8.73
CA HIS A 61 1.97 -2.00 -10.04
C HIS A 61 2.39 -3.47 -9.94
N GLN A 62 2.38 -4.16 -11.08
CA GLN A 62 2.80 -5.56 -11.17
C GLN A 62 4.27 -5.64 -11.58
N VAL A 63 5.05 -6.48 -10.89
CA VAL A 63 6.49 -6.61 -11.15
C VAL A 63 6.95 -8.00 -11.54
N GLY A 64 6.04 -8.96 -11.63
CA GLY A 64 6.34 -10.28 -12.15
C GLY A 64 5.41 -11.36 -11.61
N LEU A 65 5.87 -12.60 -11.75
CA LEU A 65 5.19 -13.79 -11.27
C LEU A 65 6.02 -14.42 -10.16
N ASP A 66 5.34 -14.81 -9.08
CA ASP A 66 5.89 -15.70 -8.06
C ASP A 66 5.85 -17.14 -8.60
N ASN A 67 7.02 -17.62 -8.99
CA ASN A 67 7.22 -18.98 -9.51
C ASN A 67 7.72 -19.95 -8.43
N THR A 68 7.83 -19.52 -7.17
CA THR A 68 8.44 -20.31 -6.10
C THR A 68 7.49 -21.33 -5.47
N ARG A 69 6.17 -21.17 -5.68
CA ARG A 69 5.14 -22.04 -5.09
C ARG A 69 4.52 -22.95 -6.15
N THR A 70 4.27 -24.20 -5.76
CA THR A 70 3.57 -25.19 -6.59
C THR A 70 2.13 -24.74 -6.86
N GLY A 71 1.76 -24.58 -8.13
CA GLY A 71 0.43 -24.12 -8.56
C GLY A 71 0.50 -23.11 -9.70
N ARG A 72 -0.61 -22.40 -9.95
CA ARG A 72 -0.65 -21.30 -10.94
C ARG A 72 0.23 -20.15 -10.43
N PRO A 73 1.23 -19.68 -11.20
CA PRO A 73 2.06 -18.55 -10.81
C PRO A 73 1.21 -17.34 -10.43
N ALA A 74 1.51 -16.73 -9.28
CA ALA A 74 0.76 -15.60 -8.77
C ALA A 74 1.46 -14.29 -9.12
N THR A 75 0.72 -13.29 -9.60
CA THR A 75 1.27 -11.96 -9.85
C THR A 75 1.76 -11.31 -8.55
N LEU A 76 2.98 -10.79 -8.58
CA LEU A 76 3.55 -9.96 -7.53
C LEU A 76 3.15 -8.50 -7.72
N LEU A 77 2.70 -7.88 -6.63
CA LEU A 77 2.35 -6.48 -6.53
C LEU A 77 3.39 -5.76 -5.69
N GLU A 78 3.75 -4.55 -6.07
CA GLU A 78 4.58 -3.65 -5.25
C GLU A 78 4.02 -2.22 -5.29
N LEU A 79 4.49 -1.38 -4.36
CA LEU A 79 4.18 0.05 -4.38
C LEU A 79 4.79 0.70 -5.61
N ASN A 80 4.00 1.49 -6.34
CA ASN A 80 4.51 2.25 -7.48
C ASN A 80 5.34 3.45 -6.97
N PRO A 81 6.68 3.49 -7.18
CA PRO A 81 7.51 4.62 -6.75
C PRO A 81 7.05 5.94 -7.37
N ASP A 82 6.54 5.89 -8.60
CA ASP A 82 6.11 7.05 -9.36
C ASP A 82 4.67 7.49 -9.05
N ALA A 83 4.02 6.89 -8.04
CA ALA A 83 2.67 7.26 -7.62
C ALA A 83 2.56 8.68 -7.02
N GLY A 84 3.70 9.28 -6.65
CA GLY A 84 3.77 10.64 -6.14
C GLY A 84 5.15 10.98 -5.58
N LEU A 85 5.33 12.25 -5.24
CA LEU A 85 6.53 12.73 -4.55
C LEU A 85 6.16 13.23 -3.15
N ILE A 86 7.04 13.00 -2.19
CA ILE A 86 6.93 13.45 -0.80
C ILE A 86 7.99 14.53 -0.57
N ALA A 87 7.56 15.72 -0.14
CA ALA A 87 8.47 16.79 0.27
C ALA A 87 8.63 16.79 1.79
N GLY A 88 9.88 16.72 2.26
CA GLY A 88 10.22 16.85 3.68
C GLY A 88 11.00 18.15 3.90
N VAL A 89 10.63 18.92 4.93
CA VAL A 89 11.34 20.14 5.32
C VAL A 89 11.76 20.04 6.78
N ALA A 90 13.04 20.27 7.05
CA ALA A 90 13.58 20.39 8.39
C ALA A 90 14.07 21.82 8.62
N LEU A 91 13.55 22.46 9.67
CA LEU A 91 13.92 23.81 10.09
C LEU A 91 14.78 23.72 11.34
N GLY A 92 16.05 24.09 11.22
CA GLY A 92 16.97 24.31 12.32
C GLY A 92 17.04 25.78 12.69
N VAL A 93 17.78 26.09 13.75
CA VAL A 93 18.05 27.48 14.16
C VAL A 93 18.92 28.19 13.10
N ASP A 94 19.80 27.44 12.45
CA ASP A 94 20.86 27.90 11.55
C ASP A 94 20.78 27.29 10.14
N PHE A 95 19.79 26.43 9.87
CA PHE A 95 19.64 25.79 8.56
C PHE A 95 18.18 25.52 8.18
N ILE A 96 17.97 25.36 6.88
CA ILE A 96 16.77 24.78 6.29
C ILE A 96 17.24 23.64 5.40
N SER A 97 16.72 22.43 5.62
CA SER A 97 16.92 21.32 4.68
C SER A 97 15.60 20.90 4.07
N VAL A 98 15.64 20.62 2.77
CA VAL A 98 14.48 20.14 2.00
C VAL A 98 14.88 18.86 1.29
N ILE A 99 14.02 17.84 1.34
CA ILE A 99 14.14 16.62 0.55
C ILE A 99 12.91 16.44 -0.34
N LEU A 100 13.12 15.85 -1.51
CA LEU A 100 12.06 15.23 -2.28
C LEU A 100 12.35 13.73 -2.34
N ALA A 101 11.39 12.93 -1.89
CA ALA A 101 11.41 11.48 -1.99
C ALA A 101 10.29 11.00 -2.90
N ASP A 102 10.45 9.80 -3.47
CA ASP A 102 9.36 9.14 -4.19
C ASP A 102 8.37 8.45 -3.23
N PHE A 103 7.33 7.81 -3.77
CA PHE A 103 6.26 7.22 -2.96
C PHE A 103 6.69 6.03 -2.09
N VAL A 104 7.88 5.48 -2.35
CA VAL A 104 8.50 4.43 -1.53
C VAL A 104 9.58 4.99 -0.58
N GLY A 105 9.73 6.32 -0.51
CA GLY A 105 10.61 6.99 0.44
C GLY A 105 12.06 7.11 -0.02
N GLN A 106 12.38 6.80 -1.28
CA GLN A 106 13.73 6.99 -1.81
C GLN A 106 13.97 8.46 -2.14
N ILE A 107 15.03 9.04 -1.59
CA ILE A 107 15.37 10.45 -1.83
C ILE A 107 15.81 10.63 -3.28
N ARG A 108 15.07 11.46 -4.02
CA ARG A 108 15.36 11.84 -5.40
C ARG A 108 16.10 13.17 -5.48
N TRP A 109 15.94 14.02 -4.47
CA TRP A 109 16.62 15.32 -4.38
C TRP A 109 16.75 15.80 -2.93
N ARG A 110 17.80 16.57 -2.63
CA ARG A 110 18.04 17.19 -1.33
C ARG A 110 18.70 18.56 -1.48
N ARG A 111 18.31 19.50 -0.61
CA ARG A 111 18.94 20.81 -0.40
C ARG A 111 19.02 21.17 1.07
#